data_AF-A0A7Z9SFJ8-F1
#
_entry.id   AF-A0A7Z9SFJ8-F1
#
_cell.length_a   1.000
_cell.length_b   1.000
_cell.length_c   1.000
_cell.angle_alpha   90.00
_cell.angle_beta   90.00
_cell.angle_gamma   90.00
#
_symmetry.space_group_name_H-M   'P 1'
#
loop_
_entity.id
_entity.type
_entity.pdbx_description
1 polymer ?
#
loop_
_entity_poly.entity_id
_entity_poly.type
_entity_poly.pdbx_seq_one_letter_code
_entity_poly.pdbx_strand_id
1 'polypeptide(L)'
;MQKIRNVEQILPAVRSLLAKELIQSHNVTKADASKILGISPAAVTQYTTNKRGSYADELGKNREVRPIIASLAEHFSNKKKKEGEMRRNM
;
A
#
# COMPACT_ATOMS: atom_id res chain seq x y z
N MET A 1 -16.58 -4.01 17.95
CA MET A 1 -15.82 -3.61 16.74
C MET A 1 -15.22 -2.24 17.03
N GLN A 2 -13.89 -2.08 16.99
CA GLN A 2 -13.26 -0.76 17.11
C GLN A 2 -13.66 0.05 15.88
N LYS A 3 -14.03 1.33 16.04
CA LYS A 3 -14.51 2.20 14.96
C LYS A 3 -13.46 3.27 14.66
N ILE A 4 -13.16 3.50 13.39
CA ILE A 4 -12.31 4.62 12.93
C ILE A 4 -13.00 5.94 13.31
N ARG A 5 -12.29 6.80 14.04
CA ARG A 5 -12.80 8.07 14.56
C ARG A 5 -12.02 9.28 14.04
N ASN A 6 -10.70 9.14 13.84
CA ASN A 6 -9.82 10.27 13.56
C ASN A 6 -8.86 10.01 12.38
N VAL A 7 -8.29 11.10 11.84
CA VAL A 7 -7.32 11.09 10.74
C VAL A 7 -6.06 10.28 11.06
N GLU A 8 -5.62 10.32 12.32
CA GLU A 8 -4.46 9.55 12.80
C GLU A 8 -4.66 8.03 12.71
N GLN A 9 -5.90 7.57 12.61
CA GLN A 9 -6.24 6.16 12.44
C GLN A 9 -6.39 5.80 10.96
N ILE A 10 -6.96 6.71 10.16
CA ILE A 10 -7.28 6.44 8.75
C ILE A 10 -6.03 6.45 7.86
N LEU A 11 -5.12 7.41 8.05
CA LEU A 11 -3.90 7.52 7.24
C LEU A 11 -3.00 6.26 7.35
N PRO A 12 -2.73 5.75 8.57
CA PRO A 12 -2.00 4.49 8.71
C PRO A 12 -2.77 3.28 8.14
N ALA A 13 -4.10 3.24 8.29
CA ALA A 13 -4.92 2.15 7.73
C ALA A 13 -4.88 2.12 6.19
N VAL A 14 -5.00 3.28 5.55
CA VAL A 14 -4.87 3.43 4.08
C VAL A 14 -3.48 2.99 3.62
N ARG A 15 -2.42 3.43 4.31
CA ARG A 15 -1.04 3.01 3.98
C ARG A 15 -0.84 1.50 4.14
N SER A 16 -1.44 0.88 5.17
CA SER A 16 -1.43 -0.57 5.34
C SER A 16 -2.14 -1.31 4.20
N LEU A 17 -3.33 -0.86 3.82
CA LEU A 17 -4.06 -1.45 2.70
C LEU A 17 -3.26 -1.34 1.40
N LEU A 18 -2.70 -0.16 1.10
CA LEU A 18 -1.93 0.06 -0.11
C LEU A 18 -0.65 -0.77 -0.16
N ALA A 19 0.08 -0.87 0.96
CA ALA A 19 1.29 -1.70 1.05
C ALA A 19 0.97 -3.19 0.87
N LYS A 20 -0.14 -3.67 1.46
CA LYS A 20 -0.60 -5.06 1.29
C LYS A 20 -0.99 -5.33 -0.16
N GLU A 21 -1.77 -4.46 -0.78
CA GLU A 21 -2.23 -4.62 -2.17
C GLU A 21 -1.04 -4.69 -3.14
N LEU A 22 -0.08 -3.77 -3.02
CA LEU A 22 1.13 -3.78 -3.84
C LEU A 22 1.90 -5.11 -3.76
N ILE A 23 2.04 -5.65 -2.56
CA ILE A 23 2.83 -6.87 -2.32
C ILE A 23 2.05 -8.13 -2.71
N GLN A 24 0.77 -8.21 -2.33
CA GLN A 24 -0.04 -9.43 -2.44
C GLN A 24 -0.69 -9.56 -3.82
N SER A 25 -1.16 -8.46 -4.40
CA SER A 25 -1.89 -8.49 -5.69
C SER A 25 -0.99 -8.15 -6.87
N HIS A 26 -0.01 -7.25 -6.70
CA HIS A 26 0.89 -6.83 -7.79
C HIS A 26 2.31 -7.42 -7.69
N ASN A 27 2.54 -8.34 -6.75
CA ASN A 27 3.81 -9.05 -6.55
C ASN A 27 5.03 -8.12 -6.41
N VAL A 28 4.82 -6.92 -5.87
CA VAL A 28 5.88 -5.93 -5.64
C VAL A 28 6.68 -6.36 -4.42
N THR A 29 8.02 -6.35 -4.51
CA THR A 29 8.87 -6.67 -3.36
C THR A 29 8.74 -5.60 -2.27
N LYS A 30 8.97 -5.94 -1.00
CA LYS A 30 8.95 -4.95 0.10
C LYS A 30 9.92 -3.77 -0.14
N ALA A 31 11.08 -4.05 -0.74
CA ALA A 31 12.08 -3.03 -1.07
C ALA A 31 11.62 -2.10 -2.20
N ASP A 32 10.84 -2.60 -3.15
CA ASP A 32 10.28 -1.77 -4.20
C ASP A 32 9.04 -1.02 -3.74
N ALA A 33 8.21 -1.63 -2.90
CA ALA A 33 7.10 -0.97 -2.25
C ALA A 33 7.58 0.22 -1.38
N SER A 34 8.72 0.09 -0.71
CA SER A 34 9.30 1.20 0.07
C SER A 34 9.72 2.37 -0.83
N LYS A 35 10.28 2.10 -2.02
CA LYS A 35 10.62 3.12 -3.01
C LYS A 35 9.38 3.79 -3.59
N ILE A 36 8.37 2.99 -3.98
CA ILE A 36 7.10 3.46 -4.53
C ILE A 36 6.37 4.39 -3.55
N LEU A 37 6.31 3.97 -2.28
CA LEU A 37 5.59 4.70 -1.24
C LEU A 37 6.41 5.84 -0.61
N GLY A 38 7.70 5.96 -0.94
CA GLY A 38 8.59 6.98 -0.38
C GLY A 38 8.79 6.85 1.14
N ILE A 39 8.81 5.62 1.66
CA ILE A 39 8.96 5.34 3.10
C ILE A 39 10.06 4.31 3.35
N SER A 40 10.48 4.14 4.60
CA SER A 40 11.51 3.15 4.93
C SER A 40 11.00 1.70 4.77
N PRO A 41 11.90 0.73 4.47
CA PRO A 41 11.54 -0.69 4.45
C PRO A 41 10.97 -1.20 5.79
N ALA A 42 11.43 -0.63 6.90
CA ALA A 42 10.89 -0.92 8.23
C ALA A 42 9.42 -0.45 8.36
N ALA A 43 9.07 0.71 7.81
CA ALA A 43 7.69 1.20 7.81
C ALA A 43 6.78 0.28 6.96
N VAL A 44 7.22 -0.16 5.77
CA VAL A 44 6.49 -1.16 4.96
C VAL A 44 6.27 -2.45 5.74
N THR A 45 7.29 -2.94 6.44
CA THR A 45 7.17 -4.14 7.29
C THR A 45 6.13 -3.94 8.40
N GLN A 46 6.11 -2.77 9.03
CA GLN A 46 5.13 -2.47 10.09
C GLN A 46 3.71 -2.31 9.56
N TYR A 47 3.52 -1.80 8.34
CA TYR A 47 2.22 -1.71 7.67
C TYR A 47 1.70 -3.09 7.23
N THR A 48 2.56 -3.92 6.65
CA THR A 48 2.19 -5.29 6.21
C THR A 48 1.87 -6.22 7.37
N THR A 49 2.54 -6.04 8.52
CA THR A 49 2.29 -6.83 9.75
C THR A 49 1.20 -6.24 10.65
N ASN A 50 0.44 -5.23 10.19
CA ASN A 50 -0.59 -4.51 10.96
C ASN A 50 -0.12 -3.89 12.30
N LYS A 51 1.20 -3.85 12.57
CA LYS A 51 1.76 -3.12 13.72
C LYS A 51 1.51 -1.61 13.60
N ARG A 52 1.37 -1.11 12.37
CA ARG A 52 0.76 0.19 12.05
C ARG A 52 -0.50 -0.03 11.23
N GLY A 53 -1.49 0.85 11.40
CA GLY A 53 -2.76 0.74 10.68
C GLY A 53 -3.64 -0.40 11.20
N SER A 54 -3.81 -0.48 12.51
CA SER A 54 -4.66 -1.48 13.19
C SER A 54 -6.11 -1.55 12.65
N TYR A 55 -6.57 -0.48 11.99
CA TYR A 55 -7.89 -0.38 11.37
C TYR A 55 -7.93 -0.80 9.89
N ALA A 56 -6.82 -1.24 9.30
CA ALA A 56 -6.75 -1.60 7.89
C ALA A 56 -7.78 -2.67 7.52
N ASP A 57 -7.96 -3.68 8.37
CA ASP A 57 -8.88 -4.78 8.10
C ASP A 57 -10.35 -4.36 8.21
N GLU A 58 -10.67 -3.35 9.03
CA GLU A 58 -12.02 -2.74 9.07
C GLU A 58 -12.25 -1.86 7.85
N LEU A 59 -11.29 -0.97 7.54
CA LEU A 59 -11.36 -0.07 6.40
C LEU A 59 -11.45 -0.83 5.07
N GLY A 60 -10.74 -1.95 4.93
CA GLY A 60 -10.72 -2.79 3.74
C GLY A 60 -12.04 -3.52 3.46
N LYS A 61 -12.94 -3.62 4.45
CA LYS A 61 -14.31 -4.15 4.25
C LYS A 61 -15.25 -3.14 3.61
N ASN A 62 -14.88 -1.86 3.60
CA ASN A 62 -15.69 -0.83 2.96
C ASN A 62 -15.62 -1.02 1.43
N ARG A 63 -16.80 -1.18 0.82
CA ARG A 63 -16.97 -1.47 -0.61
C ARG A 63 -16.53 -0.33 -1.53
N GLU A 64 -16.52 0.90 -1.05
CA GLU A 64 -16.10 2.09 -1.79
C GLU A 64 -14.59 2.31 -1.68
N VAL A 65 -14.01 2.06 -0.50
CA VAL A 65 -12.57 2.28 -0.27
C VAL A 65 -11.72 1.23 -0.97
N ARG A 66 -12.13 -0.04 -0.93
CA ARG A 66 -11.37 -1.15 -1.53
C ARG A 66 -11.01 -0.93 -3.01
N PRO A 67 -11.93 -0.58 -3.92
CA PRO A 67 -11.59 -0.34 -5.33
C PRO A 67 -10.66 0.86 -5.52
N ILE A 68 -10.76 1.89 -4.68
CA ILE A 68 -9.87 3.06 -4.73
C ILE A 68 -8.44 2.64 -4.39
N ILE A 69 -8.24 1.84 -3.33
CA ILE A 69 -6.92 1.31 -2.97
C ILE A 69 -6.35 0.45 -4.10
N ALA A 70 -7.15 -0.45 -4.67
CA ALA A 70 -6.72 -1.32 -5.77
C ALA A 70 -6.30 -0.51 -7.01
N SER A 71 -7.10 0.48 -7.41
CA SER A 71 -6.76 1.37 -8.53
C SER A 71 -5.46 2.14 -8.29
N LEU A 72 -5.27 2.66 -7.07
CA LEU A 72 -4.06 3.38 -6.70
C LEU A 72 -2.82 2.46 -6.71
N ALA A 73 -2.95 1.23 -6.21
CA ALA A 73 -1.88 0.24 -6.22
C ALA A 73 -1.47 -0.14 -7.65
N GLU A 74 -2.44 -0.35 -8.55
CA GLU A 74 -2.20 -0.64 -9.96
C GLU A 74 -1.45 0.51 -10.65
N HIS A 75 -1.88 1.76 -10.42
CA HIS A 75 -1.20 2.94 -10.97
C HIS A 75 0.26 3.03 -10.51
N PHE A 76 0.51 2.74 -9.23
CA PHE A 76 1.86 2.77 -8.66
C PHE A 76 2.74 1.62 -9.17
N SER A 77 2.19 0.42 -9.32
CA SER A 77 2.90 -0.74 -9.87
C SER A 77 3.31 -0.51 -11.34
N ASN A 78 2.40 0.04 -12.16
CA ASN A 78 2.65 0.26 -13.58
C ASN A 78 3.66 1.38 -13.85
N LYS A 79 3.70 2.42 -13.01
CA LYS A 79 4.73 3.49 -13.13
C LYS A 79 6.14 2.91 -13.00
N LYS A 80 6.35 1.95 -12.11
CA LYS A 80 7.65 1.28 -11.92
C LYS A 80 8.06 0.41 -13.13
N LYS A 81 7.11 -0.29 -13.77
CA LYS A 81 7.41 -1.11 -14.97
C LYS A 81 8.01 -0.25 -16.09
N LYS A 82 7.42 0.92 -16.35
CA LYS A 82 7.90 1.86 -17.37
C LYS A 82 9.31 2.38 -17.08
N GLU A 83 9.62 2.72 -15.83
CA GLU A 83 10.97 3.16 -15.44
C GLU A 83 12.02 2.04 -15.54
N GLY A 84 11.63 0.79 -15.24
CA GLY A 84 12.51 -0.38 -15.36
C GLY A 84 12.71 -0.87 -16.80
N GLU A 85 11.76 -0.62 -17.70
CA GLU A 85 11.89 -0.86 -19.15
C GLU A 85 12.78 0.20 -19.81
N MET A 86 12.59 1.48 -19.45
CA MET A 86 13.40 2.59 -19.96
C MET A 86 14.90 2.42 -19.64
N ARG A 87 15.23 1.85 -18.48
CA ARG A 87 16.62 1.55 -18.08
C ARG A 87 17.24 0.35 -18.79
N ARG A 88 16.44 -0.58 -19.30
CA ARG A 88 16.92 -1.79 -20.00
C ARG A 88 17.16 -1.56 -21.49
N ASN A 89 16.56 -0.51 -22.05
CA ASN A 89 16.64 -0.14 -23.46
C ASN A 89 17.66 1.00 -23.73
N MET A 90 18.53 1.29 -22.77
CA MET A 90 19.57 2.33 -22.83
C MET A 90 20.94 1.68 -22.69
#